data_AF-A0A9D6SQ62-F1
#
_entry.id   AF-A0A9D6SQ62-F1
#
_cell.length_a   1.000
_cell.length_b   1.000
_cell.length_c   1.000
_cell.angle_alpha   90.00
_cell.angle_beta   90.00
_cell.angle_gamma   90.00
#
_symmetry.space_group_name_H-M   'P 1'
#
loop_
_entity.id
_entity.type
_entity.pdbx_description
1 polymer ?
#
loop_
_entity_poly.entity_id
_entity_poly.type
_entity_poly.pdbx_seq_one_letter_code
_entity_poly.pdbx_strand_id
1 'polypeptide(L)'
;MHPSDTPCYQSQWLDLSVVDCLIGLLGNFIPSYFLSRRSPKRVGNRHTIAAPWNLYPTSDGYVVICTGTGGIDWWKTITKVIDFPELEFQSTGLCRSLKPQRHANIALK
;
A
#
# COMPACT_ATOMS: atom_id res chain seq x y z
N MET A 1 -38.66 39.19 9.86
CA MET A 1 -37.27 38.79 9.55
C MET A 1 -36.54 40.06 9.16
N HIS A 2 -35.67 40.57 10.03
CA HIS A 2 -35.02 41.87 9.83
C HIS A 2 -33.77 41.66 8.94
N PRO A 3 -33.41 42.59 8.04
CA PRO A 3 -32.24 42.45 7.16
C PRO A 3 -30.90 42.23 7.89
N SER A 4 -30.84 42.47 9.20
CA SER A 4 -29.66 42.25 10.07
C SER A 4 -29.36 40.79 10.38
N ASP A 5 -30.27 39.87 10.09
CA ASP A 5 -30.16 38.47 10.55
C ASP A 5 -29.53 37.54 9.49
N THR A 6 -28.94 38.12 8.43
CA THR A 6 -28.18 37.33 7.44
C THR A 6 -26.76 37.09 7.96
N PRO A 7 -26.31 35.82 8.14
CA PRO A 7 -24.93 35.55 8.50
C PRO A 7 -24.04 36.05 7.35
N CYS A 8 -23.20 37.05 7.63
CA CYS A 8 -22.25 37.55 6.67
C CYS A 8 -21.11 36.53 6.54
N TYR A 9 -21.17 35.68 5.52
CA TYR A 9 -20.10 34.75 5.21
C TYR A 9 -18.84 35.56 4.86
N GLN A 10 -17.78 35.42 5.67
CA GLN A 10 -16.51 36.08 5.40
C GLN A 10 -15.73 35.30 4.35
N SER A 11 -15.22 36.00 3.33
CA SER A 11 -14.30 35.42 2.35
C SER A 11 -12.97 35.07 3.01
N GLN A 12 -12.42 33.91 2.70
CA GLN A 12 -11.09 33.50 3.14
C GLN A 12 -10.16 33.44 1.94
N TRP A 13 -8.89 33.81 2.17
CA TRP A 13 -7.82 33.61 1.19
C TRP A 13 -7.32 32.18 1.30
N LEU A 14 -7.26 31.49 0.17
CA LEU A 14 -6.66 30.16 0.07
C LEU A 14 -5.34 30.29 -0.68
N ASP A 15 -4.23 30.08 0.04
CA ASP A 15 -2.90 29.98 -0.55
C ASP A 15 -2.65 28.52 -0.95
N LEU A 16 -2.25 28.30 -2.20
CA LEU A 16 -2.06 26.98 -2.78
C LEU A 16 -0.69 26.88 -3.44
N SER A 17 0.03 25.84 -3.05
CA SER A 17 1.29 25.45 -3.67
C SER A 17 1.16 24.02 -4.21
N VAL A 18 1.44 23.85 -5.51
CA VAL A 18 1.53 22.51 -6.13
C VAL A 18 2.57 21.66 -5.41
N VAL A 19 3.66 22.27 -4.92
CA VAL A 19 4.71 21.57 -4.20
C VAL A 19 4.17 21.00 -2.88
N ASP A 20 3.37 21.76 -2.14
CA ASP A 20 2.80 21.30 -0.86
C ASP A 20 1.80 20.17 -1.09
N CYS A 21 0.99 20.26 -2.14
CA CYS A 21 0.10 19.18 -2.55
C CYS A 21 0.88 17.90 -2.89
N LEU A 22 1.95 18.01 -3.69
CA LEU A 22 2.77 16.86 -4.09
C LEU A 22 3.49 16.22 -2.91
N ILE A 23 3.99 17.02 -1.96
CA ILE A 23 4.59 16.51 -0.72
C ILE A 23 3.54 15.75 0.11
N GLY A 24 2.32 16.29 0.23
CA GLY A 24 1.21 15.63 0.93
C GLY A 24 0.86 14.26 0.33
N LEU A 25 0.92 14.12 -1.00
CA LEU A 25 0.64 12.86 -1.71
C LEU A 25 1.69 11.77 -1.47
N LEU A 26 2.87 12.10 -0.96
CA LEU A 26 3.92 11.11 -0.70
C LEU A 26 3.59 10.19 0.50
N GLY A 27 2.61 10.53 1.35
CA GLY A 27 2.07 9.65 2.38
C GLY A 27 3.15 8.89 3.17
N ASN A 28 3.15 7.55 3.06
CA ASN A 28 4.08 6.66 3.77
C ASN A 28 5.57 6.79 3.36
N PHE A 29 5.88 7.42 2.22
CA PHE A 29 7.26 7.60 1.76
C PHE A 29 8.03 8.65 2.56
N ILE A 30 7.35 9.70 3.05
CA ILE A 30 7.93 10.73 3.91
C ILE A 30 8.44 10.15 5.24
N PRO A 31 7.60 9.49 6.09
CA PRO A 31 8.07 8.91 7.34
C PRO A 31 9.13 7.82 7.10
N SER A 32 9.01 7.05 6.01
CA SER A 32 10.02 6.05 5.63
C SER A 32 11.40 6.67 5.39
N TYR A 33 11.47 7.85 4.75
CA TYR A 33 12.73 8.59 4.58
C TYR A 33 13.28 9.08 5.93
N PHE A 34 12.44 9.66 6.79
CA PHE A 34 12.88 10.17 8.08
C PHE A 34 13.40 9.07 9.02
N LEU A 35 12.78 7.88 8.98
CA LEU A 35 13.20 6.71 9.75
C LEU A 35 14.51 6.09 9.22
N SER A 36 14.63 5.93 7.89
CA SER A 36 15.74 5.17 7.28
C SER A 36 16.91 6.04 6.82
N ARG A 37 16.71 7.36 6.68
CA ARG A 37 17.61 8.32 6.01
C ARG A 37 17.98 7.92 4.58
N ARG A 38 17.18 7.07 3.94
CA ARG A 38 17.39 6.61 2.56
C ARG A 38 16.26 7.11 1.69
N SER A 39 16.61 7.72 0.56
CA SER A 39 15.62 8.13 -0.44
C SER A 39 14.81 6.91 -0.91
N PRO A 40 13.47 6.98 -0.91
CA PRO A 40 12.66 5.91 -1.47
C PRO A 40 13.00 5.73 -2.95
N LYS A 41 12.92 4.49 -3.41
CA LYS A 41 13.14 4.11 -4.81
C LYS A 41 11.82 3.66 -5.43
N ARG A 42 11.73 3.73 -6.76
CA ARG A 42 10.60 3.13 -7.49
C ARG A 42 10.58 1.62 -7.23
N VAL A 43 9.43 1.09 -6.82
CA VAL A 43 9.23 -0.33 -6.48
C VAL A 43 8.20 -1.04 -7.37
N GLY A 44 7.67 -0.36 -8.38
CA GLY A 44 6.55 -0.86 -9.19
C GLY A 44 5.25 -0.91 -8.39
N ASN A 45 4.41 -1.92 -8.64
CA ASN A 45 3.11 -2.10 -7.98
C ASN A 45 3.20 -2.74 -6.58
N ARG A 46 4.42 -3.02 -6.11
CA ARG A 46 4.63 -3.66 -4.81
C ARG A 46 4.47 -2.66 -3.67
N HIS A 47 3.75 -3.06 -2.63
CA HIS A 47 3.71 -2.33 -1.37
C HIS A 47 5.04 -2.45 -0.61
N THR A 48 5.52 -1.34 -0.05
CA THR A 48 6.86 -1.26 0.55
C THR A 48 6.98 -1.91 1.93
N ILE A 49 5.86 -2.13 2.61
CA ILE A 49 5.85 -2.59 4.01
C ILE A 49 5.07 -3.90 4.24
N ALA A 50 4.43 -4.46 3.21
CA ALA A 50 3.60 -5.65 3.35
C ALA A 50 3.68 -6.55 2.12
N ALA A 51 3.56 -7.86 2.34
CA ALA A 51 3.49 -8.88 1.30
C ALA A 51 2.58 -10.06 1.74
N PRO A 52 1.83 -10.70 0.82
CA PRO A 52 1.65 -10.33 -0.59
C PRO A 52 0.79 -9.07 -0.76
N TRP A 53 1.36 -8.06 -1.41
CA TRP A 53 0.66 -6.83 -1.79
C TRP A 53 1.28 -6.28 -3.07
N ASN A 54 0.83 -6.80 -4.22
CA ASN A 54 1.40 -6.52 -5.53
C ASN A 54 0.44 -6.89 -6.67
N LEU A 55 0.81 -6.52 -7.89
CA LEU A 55 0.26 -7.06 -9.13
C LEU A 55 1.00 -8.36 -9.49
N TYR A 56 0.24 -9.43 -9.75
CA TYR A 56 0.75 -10.76 -10.12
C TYR A 56 0.24 -11.15 -11.52
N PRO A 57 1.10 -11.69 -12.39
CA PRO A 57 0.67 -12.16 -13.70
C PRO A 57 -0.18 -13.44 -13.58
N THR A 58 -1.18 -13.56 -14.45
CA THR A 58 -2.03 -14.75 -14.66
C THR A 58 -1.94 -15.18 -16.12
N SER A 59 -2.56 -16.31 -16.49
CA SER A 59 -2.60 -16.79 -17.87
C SER A 59 -3.28 -15.84 -18.86
N ASP A 60 -4.20 -15.00 -18.39
CA ASP A 60 -5.04 -14.10 -19.20
C ASP A 60 -4.87 -12.61 -18.87
N GLY A 61 -3.97 -12.26 -17.95
CA GLY A 61 -3.76 -10.88 -17.55
C GLY A 61 -3.02 -10.74 -16.22
N TYR A 62 -3.60 -9.94 -15.32
CA TYR A 62 -3.01 -9.66 -14.02
C TYR A 62 -4.07 -9.59 -12.93
N VAL A 63 -3.70 -10.04 -11.74
CA VAL A 63 -4.49 -9.94 -10.52
C VAL A 63 -3.73 -9.14 -9.47
N VAL A 64 -4.43 -8.24 -8.79
CA VAL A 64 -3.91 -7.53 -7.62
C VAL A 64 -4.27 -8.32 -6.37
N ILE A 65 -3.28 -8.71 -5.58
CA ILE A 65 -3.48 -9.34 -4.26
C ILE A 65 -2.99 -8.35 -3.21
N CYS A 66 -3.83 -8.06 -2.22
CA CYS A 66 -3.57 -7.10 -1.14
C CYS A 66 -3.94 -7.68 0.22
N THR A 67 -3.11 -8.54 0.82
CA THR A 67 -3.39 -9.04 2.18
C THR A 67 -2.75 -8.13 3.23
N GLY A 68 -3.44 -7.04 3.56
CA GLY A 68 -2.90 -5.98 4.43
C GLY A 68 -3.33 -6.04 5.91
N THR A 69 -4.48 -6.65 6.23
CA THR A 69 -5.15 -6.38 7.52
C THR A 69 -5.78 -7.58 8.25
N GLY A 70 -6.07 -8.70 7.59
CA GLY A 70 -6.61 -9.90 8.28
C GLY A 70 -5.59 -11.01 8.56
N GLY A 71 -4.31 -10.65 8.68
CA GLY A 71 -3.26 -11.55 9.19
C GLY A 71 -2.99 -12.82 8.37
N ILE A 72 -2.45 -13.84 9.06
CA ILE A 72 -2.01 -15.13 8.52
C ILE A 72 -3.15 -15.91 7.82
N ASP A 73 -4.41 -15.61 8.17
CA ASP A 73 -5.57 -16.39 7.76
C ASP A 73 -5.97 -16.12 6.30
N TRP A 74 -5.80 -14.89 5.81
CA TRP A 74 -5.95 -14.61 4.38
C TRP A 74 -4.85 -15.26 3.56
N TRP A 75 -3.62 -15.32 4.08
CA TRP A 75 -2.54 -16.02 3.39
C TRP A 75 -2.84 -17.51 3.27
N LYS A 76 -3.26 -18.16 4.36
CA LYS A 76 -3.71 -19.57 4.34
C LYS A 76 -4.86 -19.80 3.36
N THR A 77 -5.79 -18.87 3.27
CA THR A 77 -6.91 -18.97 2.32
C THR A 77 -6.40 -18.92 0.88
N ILE A 78 -5.50 -18.00 0.59
CA ILE A 78 -4.90 -17.86 -0.75
C ILE A 78 -4.11 -19.12 -1.10
N THR A 79 -3.21 -19.60 -0.23
CA THR A 79 -2.39 -20.79 -0.49
C THR A 79 -3.22 -22.04 -0.79
N LYS A 80 -4.38 -22.18 -0.14
CA LYS A 80 -5.36 -23.24 -0.44
C LYS A 80 -6.05 -23.06 -1.79
N VAL A 81 -6.47 -21.83 -2.12
CA VAL A 81 -7.16 -21.54 -3.40
C VAL A 81 -6.23 -21.72 -4.59
N ILE A 82 -4.95 -21.36 -4.45
CA ILE A 82 -3.96 -21.48 -5.53
C ILE A 82 -3.37 -22.89 -5.64
N ASP A 83 -3.80 -23.82 -4.77
CA ASP A 83 -3.32 -25.21 -4.70
C ASP A 83 -1.79 -25.33 -4.44
N PHE A 84 -1.25 -24.41 -3.63
CA PHE A 84 0.14 -24.41 -3.16
C PHE A 84 0.20 -24.35 -1.62
N PRO A 85 -0.28 -25.38 -0.90
CA PRO A 85 -0.35 -25.39 0.56
C PRO A 85 1.03 -25.36 1.24
N GLU A 86 2.12 -25.74 0.57
CA GLU A 86 3.49 -25.69 1.10
C GLU A 86 3.97 -24.26 1.42
N LEU A 87 3.31 -23.25 0.85
CA LEU A 87 3.58 -21.84 1.14
C LEU A 87 3.01 -21.38 2.50
N GLU A 88 2.22 -22.22 3.19
CA GLU A 88 1.72 -21.94 4.54
C GLU A 88 2.84 -21.89 5.59
N PHE A 89 3.94 -22.64 5.42
CA PHE A 89 4.96 -22.86 6.47
C PHE A 89 6.17 -21.90 6.42
N GLN A 90 6.30 -21.02 5.40
CA GLN A 90 7.41 -20.06 5.32
C GLN A 90 7.21 -18.75 6.11
N SER A 91 6.14 -18.63 6.90
CA SER A 91 5.83 -17.43 7.69
C SER A 91 6.49 -17.36 9.07
N THR A 92 7.28 -18.36 9.47
CA THR A 92 7.92 -18.40 10.79
C THR A 92 9.22 -17.58 10.81
N GLY A 93 9.03 -16.29 11.12
CA GLY A 93 10.09 -15.39 11.57
C GLY A 93 10.13 -14.09 10.78
N LEU A 94 9.43 -13.07 11.26
CA LEU A 94 9.33 -11.71 10.69
C LEU A 94 8.57 -11.59 9.35
N CYS A 95 7.25 -11.36 9.45
CA CYS A 95 6.43 -10.67 8.44
C CYS A 95 6.84 -9.17 8.22
N ARG A 96 8.12 -8.85 8.44
CA ARG A 96 8.78 -7.57 8.13
C ARG A 96 10.01 -7.76 7.24
N SER A 97 10.48 -8.99 7.04
CA SER A 97 11.72 -9.30 6.32
C SER A 97 11.56 -10.44 5.31
N LEU A 98 10.40 -10.53 4.65
CA LEU A 98 10.41 -11.02 3.28
C LEU A 98 11.31 -10.04 2.51
N LYS A 99 12.58 -10.44 2.30
CA LYS A 99 13.47 -9.69 1.43
C LYS A 99 12.68 -9.46 0.12
N PRO A 100 12.73 -8.25 -0.48
CA PRO A 100 12.03 -7.90 -1.71
C PRO A 100 12.34 -8.77 -2.96
N GLN A 101 13.01 -9.91 -2.77
CA GLN A 101 13.63 -10.79 -3.74
C GLN A 101 12.79 -12.06 -4.01
N ARG A 102 11.88 -12.46 -3.12
CA ARG A 102 11.01 -13.66 -3.33
C ARG A 102 9.62 -13.37 -3.92
N HIS A 103 9.39 -12.12 -4.33
CA HIS A 103 8.12 -11.68 -4.92
C HIS A 103 7.89 -12.23 -6.34
N ALA A 104 8.93 -12.76 -6.97
CA ALA A 104 8.92 -13.16 -8.38
C ALA A 104 8.24 -14.50 -8.66
N ASN A 105 8.00 -15.34 -7.64
CA ASN A 105 7.63 -16.74 -7.86
C ASN A 105 6.18 -17.09 -7.49
N ILE A 106 5.33 -16.12 -7.14
CA ILE A 106 3.88 -16.35 -7.09
C ILE A 106 3.35 -16.11 -8.51
N ALA A 107 3.65 -17.04 -9.41
CA ALA A 107 3.02 -17.10 -10.73
C ALA A 107 1.76 -17.94 -10.56
N LEU A 108 0.60 -17.28 -10.62
CA LEU A 108 -0.68 -17.97 -10.64
C LEU A 108 -0.87 -18.48 -12.07
N LYS A 109 -1.00 -19.80 -12.23
CA LYS A 109 -1.30 -20.41 -13.53
C LYS A 109 -2.69 -20.01 -14.01
#